data_AF-A0AA45R1V1-F1
#
_entry.id   AF-A0AA45R1V1-F1
#
_cell.length_a   1.000
_cell.length_b   1.000
_cell.length_c   1.000
_cell.angle_alpha   90.00
_cell.angle_beta   90.00
_cell.angle_gamma   90.00
#
_symmetry.space_group_name_H-M   'P 1'
#
loop_
_entity.id
_entity.type
_entity.pdbx_description
1 polymer ?
#
loop_
_entity_poly.entity_id
_entity_poly.type
_entity_poly.pdbx_seq_one_letter_code
_entity_poly.pdbx_strand_id
1 'polypeptide(L)'
;MDGPHGTPVLDRIAKLREELPPPVVPGKGQKTDGRWFDGNGAVRDSVSGKDADSEEAWRLLRESGIPLPRPPVVAHAEMKVAAAMRRLNVRHAVLVITNVPCDERWSCENLLPAVLPVGCSLSVHGPGYQRTFHGRTPKW
;
A
#
# COMPACT_ATOMS: atom_id res chain seq x y z
N MET A 1 -1.86 1.02 -30.69
CA MET A 1 -1.62 -0.44 -30.56
C MET A 1 -1.68 -0.71 -29.08
N ASP A 2 -2.89 -0.98 -28.62
CA ASP A 2 -3.27 -0.92 -27.21
C ASP A 2 -3.43 -2.36 -26.74
N GLY A 3 -2.45 -2.83 -25.95
CA GLY A 3 -2.32 -4.23 -25.54
C GLY A 3 -3.35 -4.67 -24.49
N PRO A 4 -3.68 -5.98 -24.42
CA PRO A 4 -4.72 -6.52 -23.55
C PRO A 4 -4.18 -6.71 -22.12
N HIS A 5 -4.09 -5.63 -21.34
CA HIS A 5 -3.54 -5.68 -19.98
C HIS A 5 -4.58 -5.67 -18.85
N GLY A 6 -5.87 -5.60 -19.17
CA GLY A 6 -6.95 -5.49 -18.17
C GLY A 6 -7.36 -6.81 -17.50
N THR A 7 -7.54 -7.88 -18.28
CA THR A 7 -8.03 -9.18 -17.79
C THR A 7 -7.04 -9.91 -16.87
N PRO A 8 -5.72 -9.99 -17.18
CA PRO A 8 -4.77 -10.74 -16.36
C PRO A 8 -4.59 -10.19 -14.94
N VAL A 9 -4.70 -8.87 -14.78
CA VAL A 9 -4.51 -8.22 -13.47
C VAL A 9 -5.72 -8.44 -12.56
N LEU A 10 -6.94 -8.37 -13.10
CA LEU A 10 -8.17 -8.61 -12.33
C LEU A 10 -8.29 -10.07 -11.89
N ASP A 11 -7.98 -11.03 -12.76
CA ASP A 11 -7.96 -12.45 -12.42
C ASP A 11 -6.94 -12.73 -11.31
N ARG A 12 -5.80 -12.06 -11.36
CA ARG A 12 -4.76 -12.17 -10.33
C ARG A 12 -5.19 -11.56 -9.00
N ILE A 13 -5.88 -10.41 -9.01
CA ILE A 13 -6.47 -9.82 -7.81
C ILE A 13 -7.51 -10.76 -7.20
N ALA A 14 -8.38 -11.35 -8.02
CA ALA A 14 -9.39 -12.30 -7.58
C ALA A 14 -8.75 -13.51 -6.90
N LYS A 15 -7.75 -14.12 -7.55
CA LYS A 15 -6.98 -15.24 -7.00
C LYS A 15 -6.33 -14.89 -5.65
N LEU A 16 -5.69 -13.72 -5.55
CA LEU A 16 -5.07 -13.29 -4.30
C LEU A 16 -6.11 -13.07 -3.19
N ARG A 17 -7.31 -12.59 -3.52
CA ARG A 17 -8.40 -12.44 -2.55
C ARG A 17 -8.89 -13.79 -2.02
N GLU A 18 -8.93 -14.82 -2.85
CA GLU A 18 -9.31 -16.18 -2.43
C GLU A 18 -8.26 -16.85 -1.53
N GLU A 19 -6.98 -16.54 -1.74
CA GLU A 19 -5.87 -17.09 -0.95
C GLU A 19 -5.61 -16.36 0.37
N LEU A 20 -6.10 -15.11 0.49
CA LEU A 20 -5.93 -14.32 1.70
C LEU A 20 -6.87 -14.80 2.82
N PRO A 21 -6.46 -14.71 4.10
CA PRO A 21 -7.34 -15.04 5.22
C PRO A 21 -8.59 -14.15 5.22
N PRO A 22 -9.68 -14.58 5.89
CA PRO A 22 -10.91 -13.82 5.95
C PRO A 22 -10.67 -12.38 6.47
N PRO A 23 -11.49 -11.41 6.05
CA PRO A 23 -11.32 -10.02 6.43
C PRO A 23 -11.17 -9.84 7.94
N VAL A 24 -10.20 -9.01 8.33
CA VAL A 24 -10.01 -8.71 9.75
C VAL A 24 -11.17 -7.89 10.27
N VAL A 25 -11.61 -8.18 11.50
CA VAL A 25 -12.64 -7.39 12.18
C VAL A 25 -11.99 -6.13 12.75
N PRO A 26 -12.41 -4.92 12.34
CA PRO A 26 -11.88 -3.67 12.89
C PRO A 26 -12.01 -3.60 14.42
N GLY A 27 -11.04 -2.98 15.09
CA GLY A 27 -11.08 -2.78 16.55
C GLY A 27 -10.70 -4.00 17.41
N LYS A 28 -10.39 -5.16 16.81
CA LYS A 28 -9.94 -6.37 17.52
C LYS A 28 -8.41 -6.50 17.63
N GLY A 29 -7.65 -5.51 17.16
CA GLY A 29 -6.18 -5.55 17.16
C GLY A 29 -5.56 -6.57 16.20
N GLN A 30 -6.36 -7.10 15.26
CA GLN A 30 -5.88 -8.03 14.23
C GLN A 30 -5.02 -7.28 13.21
N LYS A 31 -3.88 -7.86 12.85
CA LYS A 31 -2.98 -7.30 11.83
C LYS A 31 -3.63 -7.44 10.46
N THR A 32 -3.55 -6.41 9.64
CA THR A 32 -3.93 -6.49 8.23
C THR A 32 -2.89 -7.30 7.48
N ASP A 33 -3.33 -8.42 6.89
CA ASP A 33 -2.54 -9.17 5.92
C ASP A 33 -2.77 -8.61 4.52
N GLY A 34 -1.69 -8.46 3.78
CA GLY A 34 -1.71 -7.97 2.41
C GLY A 34 -0.73 -8.72 1.54
N ARG A 35 -1.05 -8.76 0.24
CA ARG A 35 -0.18 -9.29 -0.81
C ARG A 35 -0.12 -8.30 -1.95
N TRP A 36 1.07 -8.10 -2.50
CA TRP A 36 1.27 -7.15 -3.58
C TRP A 36 2.16 -7.71 -4.69
N PHE A 37 2.01 -7.13 -5.89
CA PHE A 37 2.76 -7.52 -7.07
C PHE A 37 2.95 -6.34 -8.03
N ASP A 38 3.98 -6.40 -8.87
CA ASP A 38 4.30 -5.44 -9.92
C ASP A 38 4.01 -6.00 -11.32
N GLY A 39 2.84 -5.68 -11.89
CA GLY A 39 2.43 -6.23 -13.19
C GLY A 39 2.40 -7.77 -13.18
N ASN A 40 3.32 -8.41 -13.91
CA ASN A 40 3.45 -9.88 -13.94
C ASN A 40 4.56 -10.43 -13.02
N GLY A 41 5.21 -9.60 -12.20
CA GLY A 41 6.27 -10.02 -11.29
C GLY A 41 5.76 -10.85 -10.10
N ALA A 42 6.66 -11.34 -9.24
CA ALA A 42 6.32 -12.25 -8.14
C ALA A 42 5.41 -11.59 -7.09
N VAL A 43 4.51 -12.39 -6.49
CA VAL A 43 3.68 -11.95 -5.35
C VAL A 43 4.56 -11.85 -4.11
N ARG A 44 4.39 -10.78 -3.34
CA ARG A 44 5.11 -10.52 -2.09
C ARG A 44 4.11 -10.24 -0.98
N ASP A 45 4.38 -10.75 0.22
CA ASP A 45 3.57 -10.47 1.40
C ASP A 45 3.87 -9.09 2.00
N SER A 46 2.86 -8.48 2.62
CA SER A 46 2.96 -7.26 3.42
C SER A 46 1.96 -7.34 4.57
N VAL A 47 2.46 -7.63 5.77
CA VAL A 47 1.65 -7.71 7.00
C VAL A 47 1.80 -6.42 7.80
N SER A 48 0.73 -5.81 8.27
CA SER A 48 0.80 -4.61 9.10
C SER A 48 1.57 -4.88 10.41
N GLY A 49 2.37 -3.91 10.86
CA GLY A 49 3.20 -4.02 12.05
C GLY A 49 4.50 -3.24 11.91
N LYS A 50 5.22 -3.12 13.03
CA LYS A 50 6.54 -2.48 13.05
C LYS A 50 7.61 -3.43 12.53
N ASP A 51 8.32 -2.99 11.51
CA ASP A 51 9.50 -3.63 10.94
C ASP A 51 10.35 -2.62 10.14
N ALA A 52 11.37 -3.10 9.43
CA ALA A 52 12.27 -2.27 8.63
C ALA A 52 11.55 -1.43 7.57
N ASP A 53 10.53 -1.97 6.90
CA ASP A 53 9.77 -1.22 5.89
C ASP A 53 8.93 -0.10 6.56
N SER A 54 8.43 -0.32 7.77
CA SER A 54 7.72 0.72 8.53
C SER A 54 8.65 1.84 9.03
N GLU A 55 9.91 1.52 9.38
CA GLU A 55 10.93 2.50 9.73
C GLU A 55 11.34 3.33 8.50
N GLU A 56 11.46 2.69 7.35
CA GLU A 56 11.76 3.36 6.09
C GLU A 56 10.63 4.29 5.66
N ALA A 57 9.37 3.86 5.76
CA ALA A 57 8.22 4.72 5.51
C ALA A 57 8.22 5.96 6.41
N TRP A 58 8.60 5.80 7.69
CA TRP A 58 8.75 6.92 8.61
C TRP A 58 9.91 7.85 8.21
N ARG A 59 11.08 7.30 7.85
CA ARG A 59 12.22 8.09 7.38
C ARG A 59 11.85 8.96 6.19
N LEU A 60 11.16 8.38 5.20
CA LEU A 60 10.71 9.09 4.00
C LEU A 60 9.75 10.24 4.32
N LEU A 61 8.76 10.00 5.21
CA LEU A 61 7.86 11.07 5.66
C LEU A 61 8.60 12.21 6.39
N ARG A 62 9.56 11.86 7.25
CA ARG A 62 10.39 12.88 7.94
C ARG A 62 11.19 13.71 6.96
N GLU A 63 11.85 13.06 6.01
CA GLU A 63 12.67 13.73 4.99
C GLU A 63 11.86 14.65 4.10
N SER A 64 10.59 14.31 3.86
CA SER A 64 9.69 15.18 3.13
C SER A 64 9.22 16.41 3.94
N GLY A 65 9.51 16.50 5.25
CA GLY A 65 9.23 17.68 6.08
C GLY A 65 7.85 17.69 6.75
N ILE A 66 7.26 16.51 6.99
CA ILE A 66 5.95 16.41 7.65
C ILE A 66 5.96 17.12 9.03
N PRO A 67 5.00 18.01 9.35
CA PRO A 67 4.95 18.73 10.62
C PRO A 67 4.30 17.91 11.74
N LEU A 68 4.44 16.59 11.71
CA LEU A 68 3.79 15.67 12.64
C LEU A 68 4.79 14.75 13.36
N PRO A 69 4.48 14.33 14.60
CA PRO A 69 5.16 13.20 15.21
C PRO A 69 4.86 11.91 14.40
N ARG A 70 5.62 10.84 14.68
CA ARG A 70 5.49 9.56 13.97
C ARG A 70 4.03 9.06 13.98
N PRO A 71 3.36 9.03 12.81
CA PRO A 71 1.96 8.60 12.76
C PRO A 71 1.87 7.07 12.80
N PRO A 72 0.85 6.48 13.44
CA PRO A 72 0.67 5.02 13.50
C PRO A 72 0.62 4.35 12.12
N VAL A 73 0.13 5.07 11.11
CA VAL A 73 -0.05 4.54 9.75
C VAL A 73 1.23 4.10 9.08
N VAL A 74 2.42 4.52 9.53
CA VAL A 74 3.69 4.04 8.97
C VAL A 74 3.86 2.52 9.10
N ALA A 75 3.16 1.88 10.05
CA ALA A 75 3.14 0.44 10.22
C ALA A 75 2.08 -0.27 9.36
N HIS A 76 1.26 0.47 8.61
CA HIS A 76 0.23 -0.12 7.74
C HIS A 76 0.86 -0.77 6.50
N ALA A 77 0.16 -1.76 5.94
CA ALA A 77 0.64 -2.53 4.80
C ALA A 77 0.91 -1.64 3.58
N GLU A 78 0.07 -0.63 3.35
CA GLU A 78 0.17 0.33 2.24
C GLU A 78 1.46 1.13 2.32
N MET A 79 1.78 1.67 3.50
CA MET A 79 2.97 2.50 3.71
C MET A 79 4.26 1.69 3.52
N LYS A 80 4.26 0.45 4.00
CA LYS A 80 5.36 -0.48 3.82
C LYS A 80 5.56 -0.86 2.37
N VAL A 81 4.47 -1.11 1.62
CA VAL A 81 4.57 -1.38 0.17
C VAL A 81 5.14 -0.17 -0.57
N ALA A 82 4.75 1.06 -0.23
CA ALA A 82 5.35 2.25 -0.86
C ALA A 82 6.85 2.38 -0.57
N ALA A 83 7.29 2.09 0.65
CA ALA A 83 8.72 2.03 0.99
C ALA A 83 9.45 0.92 0.21
N ALA A 84 8.86 -0.29 0.13
CA ALA A 84 9.40 -1.40 -0.64
C ALA A 84 9.48 -1.06 -2.14
N MET A 85 8.50 -0.35 -2.71
CA MET A 85 8.52 0.10 -4.10
C MET A 85 9.72 1.01 -4.39
N ARG A 86 10.08 1.92 -3.48
CA ARG A 86 11.31 2.73 -3.61
C ARG A 86 12.56 1.87 -3.60
N ARG A 87 12.67 0.96 -2.63
CA ARG A 87 13.83 0.08 -2.48
C ARG A 87 14.02 -0.87 -3.67
N LEU A 88 12.92 -1.36 -4.24
CA LEU A 88 12.91 -2.32 -5.35
C LEU A 88 12.79 -1.66 -6.73
N ASN A 89 12.74 -0.33 -6.79
CA ASN A 89 12.55 0.44 -8.02
C ASN A 89 11.29 0.04 -8.82
N VAL A 90 10.21 -0.27 -8.11
CA VAL A 90 8.91 -0.65 -8.70
C VAL A 90 8.09 0.61 -8.96
N ARG A 91 7.66 0.80 -10.21
CA ARG A 91 6.86 1.97 -10.62
C ARG A 91 5.36 1.79 -10.41
N HIS A 92 4.84 0.61 -10.68
CA HIS A 92 3.41 0.33 -10.59
C HIS A 92 3.20 -0.97 -9.84
N ALA A 93 2.42 -0.92 -8.77
CA ALA A 93 2.10 -2.09 -7.97
C ALA A 93 0.60 -2.15 -7.65
N VAL A 94 0.13 -3.37 -7.45
CA VAL A 94 -1.19 -3.66 -6.91
C VAL A 94 -1.00 -4.31 -5.55
N LEU A 95 -1.71 -3.81 -4.54
CA LEU A 95 -1.77 -4.35 -3.19
C LEU A 95 -3.20 -4.80 -2.91
N VAL A 96 -3.36 -6.06 -2.54
CA VAL A 96 -4.61 -6.65 -2.06
C VAL A 96 -4.50 -6.81 -0.55
N ILE A 97 -5.47 -6.30 0.21
CA ILE A 97 -5.50 -6.34 1.68
C ILE A 97 -6.79 -6.97 2.19
N THR A 98 -6.73 -7.54 3.38
CA THR A 98 -7.89 -8.15 4.07
C THR A 98 -8.69 -7.15 4.90
N ASN A 99 -8.25 -5.89 4.99
CA ASN A 99 -8.92 -4.85 5.76
C ASN A 99 -9.48 -3.75 4.86
N VAL A 100 -10.47 -3.02 5.35
CA VAL A 100 -10.89 -1.75 4.75
C VAL A 100 -9.96 -0.66 5.27
N PRO A 101 -9.28 0.12 4.41
CA PRO A 101 -8.43 1.21 4.87
C PRO A 101 -9.22 2.22 5.70
N CYS A 102 -8.66 2.67 6.82
CA CYS A 102 -9.29 3.68 7.68
C CYS A 102 -9.35 5.04 6.95
N ASP A 103 -10.50 5.72 7.01
CA ASP A 103 -10.76 7.02 6.36
C ASP A 103 -10.52 8.23 7.30
N GLU A 104 -9.49 8.17 8.15
CA GLU A 104 -9.19 9.25 9.09
C GLU A 104 -8.29 10.33 8.47
N ARG A 105 -8.29 11.56 9.00
CA ARG A 105 -7.51 12.70 8.47
C ARG A 105 -6.01 12.41 8.33
N TRP A 106 -5.45 11.56 9.17
CA TRP A 106 -4.05 11.09 9.11
C TRP A 106 -3.94 9.65 8.63
N SER A 107 -4.81 9.25 7.72
CA SER A 107 -4.81 7.93 7.09
C SER A 107 -3.71 7.78 6.04
N CYS A 108 -3.56 6.54 5.58
CA CYS A 108 -2.81 6.21 4.39
C CYS A 108 -3.22 7.08 3.19
N GLU A 109 -4.47 7.56 3.12
CA GLU A 109 -4.91 8.32 1.94
C GLU A 109 -4.13 9.62 1.73
N ASN A 110 -3.76 10.28 2.82
CA ASN A 110 -3.07 11.56 2.78
C ASN A 110 -1.55 11.41 2.78
N LEU A 111 -1.03 10.41 3.49
CA LEU A 111 0.41 10.24 3.72
C LEU A 111 1.09 9.30 2.71
N LEU A 112 0.38 8.31 2.17
CA LEU A 112 0.92 7.36 1.20
C LEU A 112 1.47 8.02 -0.07
N PRO A 113 0.80 9.03 -0.66
CA PRO A 113 1.32 9.72 -1.85
C PRO A 113 2.69 10.37 -1.66
N ALA A 114 3.07 10.74 -0.43
CA ALA A 114 4.39 11.32 -0.15
C ALA A 114 5.48 10.25 0.00
N VAL A 115 5.13 9.07 0.50
CA VAL A 115 6.05 7.93 0.59
C VAL A 115 6.26 7.30 -0.78
N LEU A 116 5.27 7.35 -1.68
CA LEU A 116 5.44 6.88 -3.05
C LEU A 116 6.44 7.76 -3.83
N PRO A 117 7.32 7.17 -4.66
CA PRO A 117 8.15 7.94 -5.58
C PRO A 117 7.31 8.66 -6.63
N VAL A 118 7.69 9.89 -7.00
CA VAL A 118 7.00 10.68 -8.05
C VAL A 118 6.98 9.89 -9.36
N GLY A 119 5.83 9.88 -10.02
CA GLY A 119 5.61 9.11 -11.26
C GLY A 119 5.30 7.63 -11.06
N CYS A 120 5.22 7.16 -9.80
CA CYS A 120 4.84 5.79 -9.46
C CYS A 120 3.39 5.74 -8.94
N SER A 121 2.76 4.56 -9.01
CA SER A 121 1.40 4.35 -8.53
C SER A 121 1.23 3.03 -7.77
N LEU A 122 0.39 3.07 -6.74
CA LEU A 122 -0.02 1.89 -5.96
C LEU A 122 -1.54 1.79 -5.97
N SER A 123 -2.07 0.71 -6.54
CA SER A 123 -3.50 0.38 -6.51
C SER A 123 -3.80 -0.54 -5.33
N VAL A 124 -4.64 -0.09 -4.41
CA VAL A 124 -5.03 -0.82 -3.20
C VAL A 124 -6.44 -1.38 -3.38
N HIS A 125 -6.58 -2.68 -3.14
CA HIS A 125 -7.83 -3.43 -3.24
C HIS A 125 -8.14 -4.10 -1.89
N GLY A 126 -9.17 -3.62 -1.21
CA GLY A 126 -9.73 -4.22 0.01
C GLY A 126 -11.19 -4.66 -0.17
N PRO A 127 -11.83 -5.25 0.85
CA PRO A 127 -13.24 -5.61 0.81
C PRO A 127 -14.11 -4.37 0.55
N GLY A 128 -14.79 -4.30 -0.61
CA GLY A 128 -15.57 -3.13 -1.01
C GLY A 128 -14.77 -1.84 -1.26
N TYR A 129 -13.44 -1.90 -1.23
CA TYR A 129 -12.55 -0.75 -1.40
C TYR A 129 -11.61 -0.95 -2.59
N GLN A 130 -11.53 0.05 -3.46
CA GLN A 130 -10.54 0.11 -4.53
C GLN A 130 -10.11 1.55 -4.73
N ARG A 131 -8.80 1.80 -4.62
CA ARG A 131 -8.25 3.13 -4.87
C ARG A 131 -6.83 3.06 -5.41
N THR A 132 -6.49 3.98 -6.31
CA THR A 132 -5.12 4.14 -6.81
C THR A 132 -4.51 5.41 -6.26
N PHE A 133 -3.32 5.28 -5.69
CA PHE A 133 -2.53 6.37 -5.16
C PHE A 133 -1.37 6.65 -6.10
N HIS A 134 -1.07 7.93 -6.29
CA HIS A 134 0.03 8.39 -7.13
C HIS A 134 1.05 9.12 -6.27
N GLY A 135 2.33 8.82 -6.48
CA GLY A 135 3.42 9.52 -5.81
C GLY A 135 3.45 10.98 -6.19
N ARG A 136 3.52 11.86 -5.19
CA ARG A 136 3.56 13.31 -5.36
C ARG A 136 4.53 13.94 -4.38
N THR A 137 5.13 15.05 -4.79
CA THR A 137 5.83 15.92 -3.84
C THR A 137 4.78 16.60 -2.96
N PRO A 138 4.80 16.33 -1.65
CA PRO A 138 3.81 16.88 -0.75
C PRO A 138 4.04 18.38 -0.50
N LYS A 139 2.95 19.10 -0.24
CA LYS A 139 2.93 20.51 0.14
C LYS A 139 2.21 20.60 1.49
N TRP A 140 2.92 20.28 2.56
CA TRP A 140 2.41 20.46 3.93
C TRP A 140 2.57 21.91 4.37
#